data_AF-A0A2U8KQB2-F1
#
_entry.id   AF-A0A2U8KQB2-F1
#
_cell.length_a   1.000
_cell.length_b   1.000
_cell.length_c   1.000
_cell.angle_alpha   90.00
_cell.angle_beta   90.00
_cell.angle_gamma   90.00
#
_symmetry.space_group_name_H-M   'P 1'
#
loop_
_entity.id
_entity.type
_entity.pdbx_description
1 polymer ?
#
loop_
_entity_poly.entity_id
_entity_poly.type
_entity_poly.pdbx_seq_one_letter_code
_entity_poly.pdbx_strand_id
1 'polypeptide(L)'
;SYSWYLYSANRLKYPKVRKPLLKLWRAARATQDPVNAWGSIVEDKAKTKSYKSKRGLGGFVRPSWEEVNEIIAAANVYTTKTYGPDRVVGFSPIPAMSMVSYAAGARYLSLIGGVCLSFYDWYCDLPPASPMV
;
A
#
# COMPACT_ATOMS: atom_id res chain seq x y z
N SER A 1 27.86 -8.27 -3.44
CA SER A 1 27.38 -8.98 -2.23
C SER A 1 26.07 -8.36 -1.75
N TYR A 2 25.08 -9.17 -1.36
CA TYR A 2 23.81 -8.69 -0.79
C TYR A 2 23.97 -8.07 0.61
N SER A 3 25.06 -8.39 1.31
CA SER A 3 25.34 -7.87 2.67
C SER A 3 25.39 -6.33 2.75
N TRP A 4 25.69 -5.66 1.64
CA TRP A 4 25.72 -4.19 1.55
C TRP A 4 24.39 -3.55 1.99
N TYR A 5 23.25 -4.18 1.70
CA TYR A 5 21.92 -3.63 1.99
C TYR A 5 21.59 -3.54 3.49
N LEU A 6 22.30 -4.27 4.36
CA LEU A 6 22.00 -4.24 5.80
C LEU A 6 22.27 -2.84 6.38
N TYR A 7 23.38 -2.22 5.97
CA TYR A 7 23.90 -0.98 6.57
C TYR A 7 24.14 0.15 5.57
N SER A 8 23.80 -0.03 4.30
CA SER A 8 23.98 1.02 3.30
C SER A 8 23.18 2.28 3.62
N ALA A 9 23.63 3.41 3.06
CA ALA A 9 22.96 4.69 3.17
C ALA A 9 21.51 4.67 2.64
N ASN A 10 21.15 3.67 1.83
CA ASN A 10 19.81 3.55 1.24
C ASN A 10 18.86 2.61 2.03
N ARG A 11 19.30 2.06 3.17
CA ARG A 11 18.45 1.19 3.99
C ARG A 11 17.24 1.95 4.55
N LEU A 12 16.05 1.41 4.34
CA LEU A 12 14.84 1.86 5.04
C LEU A 12 14.88 1.39 6.50
N LYS A 13 14.97 2.35 7.43
CA LYS A 13 15.07 2.10 8.88
C LYS A 13 13.75 2.30 9.62
N TYR A 14 12.88 3.15 9.07
CA TYR A 14 11.62 3.57 9.69
C TYR A 14 10.52 3.59 8.63
N PRO A 15 9.24 3.49 9.02
CA PRO A 15 8.15 3.81 8.11
C PRO A 15 8.32 5.23 7.55
N LYS A 16 7.73 5.47 6.38
CA LYS A 16 7.77 6.77 5.70
C LYS A 16 6.40 7.10 5.15
N VAL A 17 5.94 8.32 5.39
CA VAL A 17 4.70 8.86 4.79
C VAL A 17 5.02 10.21 4.15
N ARG A 18 4.30 10.55 3.08
CA ARG A 18 4.43 11.84 2.41
C ARG A 18 3.89 12.95 3.33
N LYS A 19 4.69 13.98 3.61
CA LYS A 19 4.34 15.07 4.55
C LYS A 19 2.94 15.68 4.32
N PRO A 20 2.55 16.07 3.09
CA PRO A 20 1.19 16.52 2.78
C PRO A 20 0.08 15.58 3.25
N LEU A 21 0.21 14.27 3.03
CA LEU A 21 -0.79 13.29 3.46
C LEU A 21 -0.86 13.22 4.98
N LEU A 22 0.30 13.16 5.65
CA LEU A 22 0.34 13.04 7.10
C LEU A 22 -0.23 14.29 7.81
N LYS A 23 -0.02 15.48 7.23
CA LYS A 23 -0.62 16.72 7.71
C LYS A 23 -2.15 16.67 7.65
N LEU A 24 -2.71 16.22 6.53
CA LEU A 24 -4.15 16.07 6.37
C LEU A 24 -4.72 15.01 7.31
N TRP A 25 -4.03 13.87 7.42
CA TRP A 25 -4.40 12.77 8.31
C TRP A 25 -4.52 13.24 9.76
N ARG A 26 -3.47 13.85 10.31
CA ARG A 26 -3.46 14.31 11.71
C ARG A 26 -4.52 15.38 11.96
N ALA A 27 -4.74 16.29 11.01
CA ALA A 27 -5.79 17.30 11.12
C ALA A 27 -7.20 16.67 11.16
N ALA A 28 -7.47 15.66 10.33
CA ALA A 28 -8.76 14.96 10.32
C ALA A 28 -8.94 14.06 11.56
N ARG A 29 -7.89 13.33 11.96
CA ARG A 29 -7.91 12.44 13.14
C ARG A 29 -8.07 13.17 14.47
N ALA A 30 -7.83 14.47 14.52
CA ALA A 30 -8.06 15.26 15.73
C ALA A 30 -9.55 15.32 16.12
N THR A 31 -10.47 15.13 15.16
CA THR A 31 -11.92 15.28 15.40
C THR A 31 -12.77 14.12 14.90
N GLN A 32 -12.22 13.22 14.08
CA GLN A 32 -12.96 12.12 13.45
C GLN A 32 -12.32 10.77 13.77
N ASP A 33 -13.13 9.71 13.80
CA ASP A 33 -12.62 8.34 13.81
C ASP A 33 -11.81 8.05 12.53
N PRO A 34 -10.98 6.98 12.52
CA PRO A 34 -10.05 6.73 11.42
C PRO A 34 -10.69 6.62 10.04
N VAL A 35 -11.84 5.95 9.93
CA VAL A 35 -12.49 5.66 8.64
C VAL A 35 -13.12 6.93 8.08
N ASN A 36 -13.82 7.69 8.92
CA ASN A 36 -14.39 8.98 8.52
C ASN A 36 -13.30 10.02 8.24
N ALA A 37 -12.21 10.03 9.02
CA ALA A 37 -11.05 10.87 8.78
C ALA A 37 -10.47 10.63 7.38
N TRP A 38 -10.31 9.36 6.99
CA TRP A 38 -9.88 9.01 5.64
C TRP A 38 -10.88 9.48 4.58
N GLY A 39 -12.17 9.22 4.77
CA GLY A 39 -13.25 9.68 3.89
C GLY A 39 -13.19 11.18 3.62
N SER A 40 -13.07 11.99 4.67
CA SER A 40 -12.99 13.46 4.58
C SER A 40 -11.79 13.99 3.77
N ILE A 41 -10.75 13.16 3.61
CA ILE A 41 -9.56 13.47 2.82
C ILE A 41 -9.75 13.05 1.38
N VAL A 42 -10.27 11.83 1.14
CA VAL A 42 -10.34 11.26 -0.21
C VAL A 42 -11.53 11.74 -1.04
N GLU A 43 -12.61 12.18 -0.39
CA GLU A 43 -13.79 12.76 -1.05
C GLU A 43 -13.56 14.21 -1.48
N ASP A 44 -12.61 14.91 -0.85
CA ASP A 44 -12.25 16.28 -1.20
C ASP A 44 -11.20 16.29 -2.33
N LYS A 45 -11.61 16.81 -3.49
CA LYS A 45 -10.76 16.93 -4.70
C LYS A 45 -9.52 17.80 -4.46
N ALA A 46 -9.63 18.86 -3.67
CA ALA A 46 -8.49 19.74 -3.38
C ALA A 46 -7.49 19.04 -2.45
N LYS A 47 -7.97 18.38 -1.38
CA LYS A 47 -7.12 17.60 -0.47
C LYS A 47 -6.43 16.46 -1.21
N THR A 48 -7.16 15.69 -2.01
CA THR A 48 -6.57 14.59 -2.80
C THR A 48 -5.51 15.06 -3.78
N LYS A 49 -5.76 16.14 -4.52
CA LYS A 49 -4.77 16.74 -5.42
C LYS A 49 -3.52 17.18 -4.66
N SER A 50 -3.66 17.71 -3.45
CA SER A 50 -2.54 18.26 -2.67
C SER A 50 -1.48 17.22 -2.30
N TYR A 51 -1.86 15.97 -2.03
CA TYR A 51 -0.91 14.90 -1.70
C TYR A 51 -0.57 13.99 -2.90
N LYS A 52 -1.52 13.74 -3.82
CA LYS A 52 -1.27 12.89 -5.00
C LYS A 52 -0.30 13.55 -5.98
N SER A 53 -0.38 14.87 -6.17
CA SER A 53 0.55 15.63 -7.03
C SER A 53 1.99 15.67 -6.51
N LYS A 54 2.24 15.22 -5.28
CA LYS A 54 3.57 15.17 -4.65
C LYS A 54 4.18 13.76 -4.67
N ARG A 55 3.59 12.81 -5.39
CA ARG A 55 4.18 11.47 -5.62
C ARG A 55 5.41 11.63 -6.51
N GLY A 56 6.54 11.02 -6.12
CA GLY A 56 7.83 11.15 -6.82
C GLY A 56 8.66 12.41 -6.46
N LEU A 57 8.13 13.37 -5.70
CA LEU A 57 8.75 14.68 -5.47
C LEU A 57 9.40 14.84 -4.08
N GLY A 58 9.85 13.77 -3.44
CA GLY A 58 10.47 13.84 -2.10
C GLY A 58 9.54 14.30 -0.97
N GLY A 59 10.07 14.72 0.18
CA GLY A 59 9.26 15.17 1.33
C GLY A 59 8.63 14.04 2.14
N PHE A 60 9.37 12.94 2.34
CA PHE A 60 8.98 11.90 3.30
C PHE A 60 9.29 12.35 4.72
N VAL A 61 8.41 11.99 5.65
CA VAL A 61 8.59 12.15 7.09
C VAL A 61 8.46 10.81 7.78
N ARG A 62 9.00 10.72 9.00
CA ARG A 62 8.99 9.51 9.85
C ARG A 62 7.74 9.51 10.75
N PRO A 63 6.73 8.66 10.50
CA PRO A 63 5.66 8.34 11.44
C PRO A 63 6.05 7.18 12.37
N SER A 64 5.12 6.74 13.21
CA SER A 64 5.20 5.47 13.93
C SER A 64 4.53 4.34 13.13
N TRP A 65 4.71 3.09 13.57
CA TRP A 65 4.01 1.95 12.95
C TRP A 65 2.51 2.01 13.21
N GLU A 66 2.10 2.41 14.41
CA GLU A 66 0.70 2.57 14.81
C GLU A 66 -0.01 3.57 13.88
N GLU A 67 0.61 4.72 13.60
CA GLU A 67 0.03 5.75 12.73
C GLU A 67 -0.14 5.24 11.29
N VAL A 68 0.83 4.49 10.75
CA VAL A 68 0.75 3.97 9.38
C VAL A 68 -0.23 2.82 9.27
N ASN A 69 -0.26 1.92 10.26
CA ASN A 69 -1.21 0.81 10.29
C ASN A 69 -2.65 1.32 10.39
N GLU A 70 -2.91 2.35 11.20
CA GLU A 70 -4.23 2.98 11.30
C GLU A 70 -4.65 3.61 9.97
N ILE A 71 -3.75 4.35 9.30
CA ILE A 71 -4.03 4.93 7.96
C ILE A 71 -4.39 3.85 6.95
N ILE A 72 -3.58 2.79 6.85
CA ILE A 72 -3.78 1.71 5.86
C ILE A 72 -5.09 0.98 6.14
N ALA A 73 -5.35 0.62 7.40
CA ALA A 73 -6.58 -0.06 7.79
C ALA A 73 -7.81 0.80 7.51
N ALA A 74 -7.79 2.09 7.88
CA ALA A 74 -8.87 3.02 7.61
C ALA A 74 -9.14 3.19 6.11
N ALA A 75 -8.07 3.29 5.30
CA ALA A 75 -8.17 3.39 3.86
C ALA A 75 -8.80 2.14 3.24
N ASN A 76 -8.40 0.95 3.70
CA ASN A 76 -8.95 -0.32 3.23
C ASN A 76 -10.41 -0.47 3.63
N VAL A 77 -10.76 -0.22 4.91
CA VAL A 77 -12.16 -0.29 5.39
C VAL A 77 -13.06 0.67 4.62
N TYR A 78 -12.65 1.93 4.46
CA TYR A 78 -13.40 2.92 3.69
C TYR A 78 -13.59 2.46 2.24
N THR A 79 -12.52 2.00 1.58
CA THR A 79 -12.57 1.58 0.18
C THR A 79 -13.49 0.38 0.00
N THR A 80 -13.33 -0.65 0.84
CA THR A 80 -14.16 -1.85 0.82
C THR A 80 -15.64 -1.52 1.07
N LYS A 81 -15.92 -0.67 2.06
CA LYS A 81 -17.30 -0.29 2.42
C LYS A 81 -17.97 0.53 1.30
N THR A 82 -17.25 1.45 0.67
CA THR A 82 -17.84 2.42 -0.27
C THR A 82 -17.85 1.90 -1.71
N TYR A 83 -16.85 1.13 -2.12
CA TYR A 83 -16.64 0.75 -3.53
C TYR A 83 -16.56 -0.76 -3.77
N GLY A 84 -16.49 -1.56 -2.71
CA GLY A 84 -16.28 -3.00 -2.80
C GLY A 84 -14.84 -3.43 -2.49
N PRO A 85 -14.64 -4.66 -1.98
CA PRO A 85 -13.33 -5.14 -1.56
C PRO A 85 -12.35 -5.32 -2.72
N ASP A 86 -12.85 -5.55 -3.92
CA ASP A 86 -12.07 -5.70 -5.16
C ASP A 86 -11.39 -4.40 -5.63
N ARG A 87 -11.68 -3.25 -5.00
CA ARG A 87 -10.94 -1.99 -5.18
C ARG A 87 -9.68 -1.90 -4.31
N VAL A 88 -9.43 -2.91 -3.47
CA VAL A 88 -8.18 -3.09 -2.74
C VAL A 88 -7.36 -4.18 -3.44
N VAL A 89 -6.22 -3.80 -3.99
CA VAL A 89 -5.40 -4.68 -4.84
C VAL A 89 -3.98 -4.79 -4.30
N GLY A 90 -3.37 -5.96 -4.50
CA GLY A 90 -1.95 -6.19 -4.21
C GLY A 90 -1.22 -6.83 -5.37
N PHE A 91 0.03 -6.43 -5.53
CA PHE A 91 0.96 -7.00 -6.50
C PHE A 91 2.19 -7.53 -5.77
N SER A 92 2.42 -8.83 -5.84
CA SER A 92 3.61 -9.49 -5.30
C SER A 92 3.95 -10.64 -6.26
N PRO A 93 5.14 -10.66 -6.87
CA PRO A 93 5.48 -11.67 -7.86
C PRO A 93 6.22 -12.88 -7.24
N ILE A 94 6.35 -13.95 -8.03
CA ILE A 94 7.27 -15.08 -7.83
C ILE A 94 7.29 -15.61 -6.37
N PRO A 95 6.22 -16.29 -5.93
CA PRO A 95 6.16 -16.89 -4.59
C PRO A 95 7.30 -17.88 -4.32
N ALA A 96 7.83 -18.54 -5.36
CA ALA A 96 8.91 -19.53 -5.23
C ALA A 96 10.21 -18.96 -4.61
N MET A 97 10.49 -17.66 -4.74
CA MET A 97 11.68 -17.04 -4.16
C MET A 97 11.56 -16.80 -2.64
N SER A 98 10.33 -16.62 -2.13
CA SER A 98 10.08 -16.38 -0.70
C SER A 98 8.61 -16.62 -0.34
N MET A 99 8.23 -17.89 -0.19
CA MET A 99 6.83 -18.34 -0.12
C MET A 99 6.02 -17.63 0.98
N VAL A 100 6.56 -17.54 2.19
CA VAL A 100 5.84 -16.91 3.33
C VAL A 100 5.77 -15.39 3.18
N SER A 101 6.81 -14.76 2.61
CA SER A 101 6.81 -13.33 2.33
C SER A 101 5.72 -12.94 1.33
N TYR A 102 5.55 -13.75 0.27
CA TYR A 102 4.43 -13.62 -0.66
C TYR A 102 3.08 -13.85 0.05
N ALA A 103 2.97 -14.95 0.78
CA ALA A 103 1.72 -15.38 1.42
C ALA A 103 1.22 -14.36 2.47
N ALA A 104 2.10 -13.60 3.12
CA ALA A 104 1.71 -12.59 4.09
C ALA A 104 0.73 -11.54 3.51
N GLY A 105 1.06 -10.98 2.33
CA GLY A 105 0.20 -10.02 1.65
C GLY A 105 -1.01 -10.67 0.98
N ALA A 106 -0.78 -11.79 0.28
CA ALA A 106 -1.85 -12.50 -0.43
C ALA A 106 -2.94 -13.00 0.53
N ARG A 107 -2.58 -13.57 1.69
CA ARG A 107 -3.55 -14.00 2.71
C ARG A 107 -4.37 -12.85 3.24
N TYR A 108 -3.73 -11.71 3.57
CA TYR A 108 -4.44 -10.53 4.06
C TYR A 108 -5.49 -10.05 3.05
N LEU A 109 -5.10 -9.90 1.78
CA LEU A 109 -5.98 -9.44 0.72
C LEU A 109 -7.14 -10.43 0.47
N SER A 110 -6.83 -11.72 0.31
CA SER A 110 -7.85 -12.73 0.07
C SER A 110 -8.88 -12.83 1.21
N LEU A 111 -8.46 -12.64 2.46
CA LEU A 111 -9.38 -12.65 3.61
C LEU A 111 -10.33 -11.45 3.62
N ILE A 112 -9.89 -10.27 3.15
CA ILE A 112 -10.74 -9.09 3.05
C ILE A 112 -11.50 -9.00 1.71
N GLY A 113 -11.31 -9.97 0.81
CA GLY A 113 -11.91 -9.99 -0.53
C GLY A 113 -11.19 -9.13 -1.58
N GLY A 114 -9.95 -8.70 -1.31
CA GLY A 114 -9.13 -7.93 -2.24
C GLY A 114 -8.55 -8.78 -3.39
N VAL A 115 -8.02 -8.11 -4.41
CA VAL A 115 -7.49 -8.78 -5.63
C VAL A 115 -5.99 -9.01 -5.51
N CYS A 116 -5.55 -10.25 -5.75
CA CYS A 116 -4.15 -10.59 -5.98
C CYS A 116 -3.86 -10.60 -7.47
N LEU A 117 -2.99 -9.70 -7.94
CA LEU A 117 -2.63 -9.59 -9.35
C LEU A 117 -1.66 -10.69 -9.78
N SER A 118 -1.80 -11.18 -11.02
CA SER A 118 -0.87 -12.13 -11.64
C SER A 118 0.48 -11.49 -11.96
N PHE A 119 1.50 -12.33 -12.16
CA PHE A 119 2.85 -11.86 -12.50
C PHE A 119 3.46 -12.56 -13.72
N TYR A 120 3.14 -13.83 -13.98
CA TYR A 120 3.88 -14.65 -14.95
C TYR A 120 3.53 -14.28 -16.39
N ASP A 121 2.25 -14.06 -16.66
CA ASP A 121 1.72 -13.43 -17.88
C ASP A 121 2.17 -11.97 -18.00
N TRP A 122 2.09 -11.19 -16.92
CA TRP A 122 2.47 -9.78 -16.91
C TRP A 122 3.95 -9.55 -17.22
N TYR A 123 4.83 -10.44 -16.76
CA TYR A 123 6.27 -10.39 -17.06
C TYR A 123 6.62 -11.00 -18.41
N CYS A 124 5.64 -11.52 -19.16
CA CYS A 124 5.85 -12.29 -20.38
C CYS A 124 6.73 -13.54 -20.18
N ASP A 125 6.77 -14.07 -18.95
CA ASP A 125 7.49 -15.31 -18.63
C ASP A 125 6.61 -16.55 -18.88
N LEU A 126 5.27 -16.40 -18.91
CA LEU A 126 4.32 -17.44 -19.31
C LEU A 126 4.47 -17.73 -20.80
N PRO A 127 4.87 -18.96 -21.22
CA PRO A 127 4.96 -19.31 -22.63
C PRO A 127 3.60 -19.81 -23.17
N PRO A 128 2.78 -18.98 -23.86
CA PRO A 128 1.41 -19.38 -24.20
C PRO A 128 1.37 -20.51 -25.25
N ALA A 129 2.42 -20.64 -26.06
CA ALA A 129 2.56 -21.64 -27.12
C ALA A 129 3.12 -22.99 -26.64
N SER A 130 3.57 -23.09 -25.39
CA SER A 130 4.11 -24.32 -24.82
C SER A 130 3.66 -24.43 -23.35
N PRO A 131 2.36 -24.65 -23.09
CA PRO A 131 1.89 -24.84 -21.73
C PRO A 131 2.67 -26.00 -21.10
N MET A 132 3.28 -25.77 -19.94
CA MET A 132 3.77 -26.88 -19.12
C MET A 132 2.54 -27.67 -18.69
N VAL A 133 2.41 -28.89 -19.24
CA VAL A 133 1.42 -29.91 -18.82
C VAL A 133 2.00 -30.68 -17.64
#